data_AF-A0A510PKD8-F1
#
_entry.id   AF-A0A510PKD8-F1
#
_cell.length_a   1.000
_cell.length_b   1.000
_cell.length_c   1.000
_cell.angle_alpha   90.00
_cell.angle_beta   90.00
_cell.angle_gamma   90.00
#
_symmetry.space_group_name_H-M   'P 1'
#
loop_
_entity.id
_entity.type
_entity.pdbx_description
1 polymer ?
#
loop_
_entity_poly.entity_id
_entity_poly.type
_entity_poly.pdbx_seq_one_letter_code
_entity_poly.pdbx_strand_id
1 'polypeptide(L)'
;MKTDSIFYQLLQRFPACFFDLLNLPPETANSYQFSSVEVKQLSFRLDGVFLPDTPNQPIYFLEVQFQKDNRFYSRFFGEIFLYLHQTDLSNNWQGVVIYPRRSVESVETARYGELINSGRILRFYLEELRE
;
A
#
# COMPACT_ATOMS: atom_id res chain seq x y z
N MET A 1 13.82 5.56 -5.91
CA MET A 1 14.51 4.26 -6.11
C MET A 1 15.32 3.79 -4.89
N LYS A 2 16.31 4.53 -4.35
CA LYS A 2 17.10 4.03 -3.19
C LYS A 2 16.34 3.99 -1.85
N THR A 3 15.41 4.91 -1.65
CA THR A 3 14.65 5.00 -0.39
C THR A 3 13.53 3.95 -0.36
N ASP A 4 12.85 3.78 -1.49
CA ASP A 4 11.80 2.77 -1.70
C ASP A 4 12.33 1.35 -1.41
N SER A 5 13.58 1.05 -1.82
CA SER A 5 14.21 -0.23 -1.53
C SER A 5 14.51 -0.47 -0.04
N ILE A 6 14.79 0.58 0.74
CA ILE A 6 15.06 0.44 2.18
C ILE A 6 13.75 0.14 2.92
N PHE A 7 12.66 0.84 2.58
CA PHE A 7 11.35 0.57 3.19
C PHE A 7 10.84 -0.82 2.85
N TYR A 8 11.02 -1.25 1.61
CA TYR A 8 10.68 -2.61 1.21
C TYR A 8 11.48 -3.65 2.01
N GLN A 9 12.80 -3.49 2.12
CA GLN A 9 13.65 -4.39 2.91
C GLN A 9 13.29 -4.40 4.39
N LEU A 10 12.97 -3.23 4.95
CA LEU A 10 12.52 -3.09 6.33
C LEU A 10 11.25 -3.91 6.56
N LEU A 11 10.24 -3.75 5.71
CA LEU A 11 8.96 -4.45 5.85
C LEU A 11 9.05 -5.93 5.54
N GLN A 12 9.95 -6.32 4.63
CA GLN A 12 10.28 -7.72 4.41
C GLN A 12 10.90 -8.37 5.65
N ARG A 13 11.69 -7.61 6.43
CA ARG A 13 12.34 -8.11 7.66
C ARG A 13 11.45 -7.97 8.90
N PHE A 14 10.62 -6.94 8.95
CA PHE A 14 9.79 -6.55 10.08
C PHE A 14 8.35 -6.22 9.63
N PRO A 15 7.58 -7.23 9.18
CA PRO A 15 6.22 -7.02 8.71
C PRO A 15 5.27 -6.53 9.81
N ALA A 16 5.55 -6.84 11.09
CA ALA A 16 4.78 -6.38 12.24
C ALA A 16 4.63 -4.86 12.30
N CYS A 17 5.68 -4.10 11.96
CA CYS A 17 5.67 -2.64 12.00
C CYS A 17 4.61 -2.03 11.06
N PHE A 18 4.25 -2.72 9.98
CA PHE A 18 3.16 -2.28 9.11
C PHE A 18 1.80 -2.35 9.82
N PHE A 19 1.55 -3.42 10.57
CA PHE A 19 0.27 -3.58 11.29
C PHE A 19 0.19 -2.64 12.50
N ASP A 20 1.31 -2.39 13.18
CA ASP A 20 1.40 -1.36 14.21
C ASP A 20 1.01 0.02 13.67
N LEU A 21 1.49 0.37 12.46
CA LEU A 21 1.11 1.62 11.79
C LEU A 21 -0.41 1.71 11.53
N LEU A 22 -1.05 0.57 11.26
CA LEU A 22 -2.50 0.48 11.08
C LEU A 22 -3.29 0.49 12.41
N ASN A 23 -2.62 0.60 13.56
CA ASN A 23 -3.19 0.39 14.89
C ASN A 23 -3.84 -1.01 15.05
N LEU A 24 -3.28 -2.01 14.37
CA LEU A 24 -3.65 -3.41 14.51
C LEU A 24 -2.62 -4.14 15.38
N PRO A 25 -2.99 -5.24 16.04
CA PRO A 25 -2.03 -6.03 16.80
C PRO A 25 -0.86 -6.49 15.90
N PRO A 26 0.40 -6.32 16.29
CA PRO A 26 1.55 -6.72 15.46
C PRO A 26 1.56 -8.21 15.12
N GLU A 27 0.92 -9.04 15.95
CA GLU A 27 0.73 -10.47 15.70
C GLU A 27 -0.13 -10.75 14.46
N THR A 28 -0.90 -9.76 13.99
CA THR A 28 -1.65 -9.83 12.72
C THR A 28 -0.70 -10.14 11.56
N ALA A 29 0.55 -9.69 11.60
CA ALA A 29 1.55 -10.02 10.59
C ALA A 29 1.77 -11.54 10.40
N ASN A 30 1.51 -12.35 11.43
CA ASN A 30 1.68 -13.80 11.36
C ASN A 30 0.63 -14.49 10.46
N SER A 31 -0.49 -13.81 10.17
CA SER A 31 -1.52 -14.31 9.25
C SER A 31 -1.43 -13.68 7.85
N TYR A 32 -0.28 -13.09 7.52
CA TYR A 32 -0.05 -12.38 6.28
C TYR A 32 1.32 -12.74 5.67
N GLN A 33 1.33 -12.81 4.34
CA GLN A 33 2.54 -12.99 3.55
C GLN A 33 2.86 -11.68 2.82
N PHE A 34 4.05 -11.14 3.05
CA PHE A 34 4.53 -9.94 2.36
C PHE A 34 5.28 -10.32 1.08
N SER A 35 4.88 -9.73 -0.05
CA SER A 35 5.51 -9.96 -1.35
C SER A 35 5.50 -8.69 -2.20
N SER A 36 6.45 -8.59 -3.15
CA SER A 36 6.35 -7.68 -4.29
C SER A 36 5.82 -8.47 -5.48
N VAL A 37 4.86 -7.91 -6.20
CA VAL A 37 4.22 -8.57 -7.34
C VAL A 37 4.47 -7.78 -8.60
N GLU A 38 5.11 -8.43 -9.58
CA GLU A 38 5.27 -7.89 -10.92
C GLU A 38 4.15 -8.38 -11.84
N VAL A 39 3.34 -7.44 -12.32
CA VAL A 39 2.23 -7.70 -13.22
C VAL A 39 2.73 -7.65 -14.67
N LYS A 40 2.84 -8.84 -15.28
CA LYS A 40 3.51 -9.08 -16.57
C LYS A 40 2.95 -8.34 -17.77
N GLN A 41 1.67 -7.92 -17.75
CA GLN A 41 1.02 -7.36 -18.95
C GLN A 41 1.45 -5.92 -19.30
N LEU A 42 1.97 -5.14 -18.35
CA LEU A 42 2.23 -3.70 -18.56
C LEU A 42 3.51 -3.18 -17.86
N SER A 43 4.41 -4.06 -17.39
CA SER A 43 5.56 -3.69 -16.54
C SER A 43 5.14 -2.97 -15.24
N PHE A 44 3.95 -3.27 -14.75
CA PHE A 44 3.46 -2.74 -13.49
C PHE A 44 4.05 -3.54 -12.33
N ARG A 45 4.47 -2.85 -11.28
CA ARG A 45 5.05 -3.46 -10.09
C ARG A 45 4.31 -2.91 -8.87
N LEU A 46 3.71 -3.82 -8.12
CA LEU A 46 3.23 -3.53 -6.78
C LEU A 46 4.39 -3.80 -5.84
N ASP A 47 4.97 -2.73 -5.30
CA ASP A 47 6.18 -2.83 -4.49
C ASP A 47 5.88 -3.48 -3.14
N GLY A 48 4.70 -3.29 -2.55
CA GLY A 48 4.30 -3.98 -1.32
C GLY A 48 2.90 -4.57 -1.41
N VAL A 49 2.78 -5.88 -1.24
CA VAL A 49 1.49 -6.58 -1.12
C VAL A 49 1.53 -7.48 0.12
N PHE A 50 0.63 -7.24 1.08
CA PHE A 50 0.35 -8.17 2.17
C PHE A 50 -0.87 -9.00 1.82
N LEU A 51 -0.65 -10.28 1.54
CA LEU A 51 -1.69 -11.25 1.26
C LEU A 51 -2.09 -11.99 2.53
N PRO A 52 -3.38 -12.00 2.90
CA PRO A 52 -3.84 -12.74 4.07
C PRO A 52 -3.91 -14.25 3.77
N ASP A 53 -3.74 -15.06 4.81
CA ASP A 53 -3.94 -16.51 4.71
C ASP A 53 -5.43 -16.91 4.65
N THR A 54 -6.35 -15.97 4.91
CA THR A 54 -7.80 -16.22 4.96
C THR A 54 -8.58 -15.24 4.09
N PRO A 55 -9.73 -15.65 3.52
CA PRO A 55 -10.54 -14.81 2.61
C PRO A 55 -11.24 -13.64 3.31
N ASN A 56 -11.43 -13.71 4.64
CA ASN A 56 -12.18 -12.71 5.41
C ASN A 56 -11.37 -11.45 5.74
N GLN A 57 -10.05 -11.53 5.57
CA GLN A 57 -9.13 -10.44 5.84
C GLN A 57 -8.81 -9.69 4.54
N PRO A 58 -8.54 -8.37 4.60
CA PRO A 58 -8.26 -7.60 3.39
C PRO A 58 -6.84 -7.86 2.89
N ILE A 59 -6.65 -7.75 1.57
CA ILE A 59 -5.33 -7.58 0.96
C ILE A 59 -4.89 -6.14 1.20
N TYR A 60 -3.65 -5.93 1.65
CA TYR A 60 -3.09 -4.59 1.73
C TYR A 60 -2.10 -4.36 0.59
N PHE A 61 -2.35 -3.30 -0.18
CA PHE A 61 -1.42 -2.78 -1.17
C PHE A 61 -0.72 -1.58 -0.58
N LEU A 62 0.60 -1.62 -0.51
CA LEU A 62 1.43 -0.59 0.12
C LEU A 62 2.35 0.07 -0.91
N GLU A 63 2.34 1.40 -0.91
CA GLU A 63 3.36 2.21 -1.58
C GLU A 63 3.97 3.23 -0.61
N VAL A 64 5.28 3.48 -0.76
CA VAL A 64 5.97 4.58 -0.09
C VAL A 64 6.37 5.64 -1.10
N GLN A 65 5.90 6.87 -0.94
CA GLN A 65 6.08 7.94 -1.92
C GLN A 65 6.90 9.12 -1.35
N PHE A 66 8.16 9.23 -1.78
CA PHE A 66 9.09 10.28 -1.33
C PHE A 66 9.10 11.56 -2.18
N GLN A 67 8.47 11.54 -3.34
CA GLN A 67 8.46 12.67 -4.28
C GLN A 67 7.04 12.97 -4.72
N LYS A 68 6.77 14.22 -5.11
CA LYS A 68 5.48 14.55 -5.72
C LYS A 68 5.35 13.82 -7.04
N ASP A 69 4.27 13.07 -7.19
CA ASP A 69 3.89 12.45 -8.46
C ASP A 69 2.38 12.64 -8.67
N ASN A 70 2.02 13.49 -9.62
CA ASN A 70 0.62 13.79 -9.93
C ASN A 70 -0.11 12.58 -10.56
N ARG A 71 0.63 11.60 -11.08
CA ARG A 71 0.07 10.38 -11.66
C ARG A 71 0.07 9.21 -10.68
N PHE A 72 0.57 9.38 -9.45
CA PHE A 72 0.70 8.31 -8.47
C PHE A 72 -0.62 7.53 -8.29
N TYR A 73 -1.71 8.21 -7.90
CA TYR A 73 -3.00 7.55 -7.69
C TYR A 73 -3.54 6.85 -8.94
N SER A 74 -3.32 7.42 -10.13
CA SER A 74 -3.71 6.78 -11.38
C SER A 74 -2.98 5.46 -11.63
N ARG A 75 -1.68 5.41 -11.32
CA ARG A 75 -0.86 4.20 -11.44
C ARG A 75 -1.26 3.19 -10.37
N PHE A 76 -1.28 3.63 -9.10
CA PHE A 76 -1.58 2.79 -7.95
C PHE A 76 -2.93 2.08 -8.06
N PHE A 77 -4.00 2.81 -8.42
CA PHE A 77 -5.31 2.17 -8.61
C PHE A 77 -5.36 1.26 -9.84
N GLY A 78 -4.69 1.64 -10.93
CA GLY A 78 -4.57 0.78 -12.10
C GLY A 78 -3.90 -0.55 -11.78
N GLU A 79 -2.80 -0.50 -11.03
CA GLU A 79 -2.02 -1.66 -10.57
C GLU A 79 -2.86 -2.56 -9.65
N ILE A 80 -3.54 -1.98 -8.66
CA ILE A 80 -4.42 -2.72 -7.74
C ILE A 80 -5.54 -3.42 -8.50
N PHE A 81 -6.28 -2.70 -9.36
CA PHE A 81 -7.41 -3.30 -10.06
C PHE A 81 -6.98 -4.34 -11.08
N LEU A 82 -5.82 -4.17 -11.71
CA LEU A 82 -5.26 -5.17 -12.59
C LEU A 82 -4.83 -6.42 -11.82
N TYR A 83 -4.20 -6.26 -10.65
CA TYR A 83 -3.87 -7.38 -9.78
C TYR A 83 -5.12 -8.16 -9.37
N LEU A 84 -6.15 -7.47 -8.86
CA LEU A 84 -7.41 -8.09 -8.45
C LEU A 84 -8.11 -8.81 -9.61
N HIS A 85 -8.05 -8.24 -10.83
CA HIS A 85 -8.59 -8.88 -12.03
C HIS A 85 -7.86 -10.16 -12.43
N GLN A 86 -6.56 -10.26 -12.13
CA GLN A 86 -5.71 -11.40 -12.50
C GLN A 86 -5.69 -12.52 -11.46
N THR A 87 -6.31 -12.32 -10.29
CA THR A 87 -6.37 -13.30 -9.21
C THR A 87 -7.79 -13.76 -8.94
N ASP A 88 -7.99 -15.02 -8.58
CA ASP A 88 -9.29 -15.54 -8.12
C ASP A 88 -9.58 -15.25 -6.64
N LEU A 89 -8.82 -14.35 -6.01
CA LEU A 89 -8.99 -13.98 -4.61
C LEU A 89 -10.27 -13.16 -4.43
N SER A 90 -11.12 -13.57 -3.50
CA SER A 90 -12.38 -12.88 -3.16
C SER A 90 -12.24 -11.91 -1.97
N ASN A 91 -11.02 -11.74 -1.47
CA ASN A 91 -10.72 -10.85 -0.37
C ASN A 91 -11.13 -9.40 -0.69
N ASN A 92 -11.57 -8.68 0.34
CA ASN A 92 -11.60 -7.22 0.26
C ASN A 92 -10.15 -6.67 0.16
N TRP A 93 -10.00 -5.38 -0.09
CA TRP A 93 -8.68 -4.75 -0.18
C TRP A 93 -8.64 -3.35 0.41
N GLN A 94 -7.45 -2.96 0.85
CA GLN A 94 -7.11 -1.61 1.29
C GLN A 94 -5.80 -1.14 0.67
N GLY A 95 -5.73 0.14 0.33
CA GLY A 95 -4.51 0.79 -0.12
C GLY A 95 -3.87 1.54 1.05
N VAL A 96 -2.58 1.40 1.23
CA VAL A 96 -1.80 2.11 2.25
C VAL A 96 -0.72 2.90 1.53
N VAL A 97 -0.64 4.20 1.82
CA VAL A 97 0.35 5.09 1.23
C VAL A 97 1.10 5.78 2.34
N ILE A 98 2.42 5.64 2.33
CA ILE A 98 3.31 6.29 3.30
C ILE A 98 4.03 7.44 2.60
N TYR A 99 3.87 8.64 3.14
CA TYR A 99 4.56 9.85 2.71
C TYR A 99 5.54 10.30 3.79
N PRO A 100 6.68 10.92 3.45
CA PRO A 100 7.53 11.54 4.46
C PRO A 100 6.82 12.70 5.17
N ARG A 101 6.00 13.48 4.44
CA ARG A 101 5.28 14.66 4.93
C ARG A 101 4.12 15.03 4.01
N ARG A 102 3.11 15.75 4.51
CA ARG A 102 1.90 16.14 3.74
C ARG A 102 2.20 16.88 2.46
N SER A 103 3.23 17.74 2.48
CA SER A 103 3.59 18.54 1.30
C SER A 103 4.06 17.72 0.11
N VAL A 104 4.35 16.43 0.26
CA VAL A 104 4.76 15.51 -0.83
C VAL A 104 3.55 14.85 -1.51
N GLU A 105 2.41 14.76 -0.82
CA GLU A 105 1.19 14.21 -1.40
C GLU A 105 0.74 15.05 -2.61
N SER A 106 0.35 14.37 -3.69
CA SER A 106 -0.24 15.04 -4.84
C SER A 106 -1.63 15.55 -4.49
N VAL A 107 -1.90 16.81 -4.86
CA VAL A 107 -3.15 17.52 -4.53
C VAL A 107 -4.28 17.18 -5.52
N GLU A 108 -3.98 16.59 -6.67
CA GLU A 108 -4.99 16.30 -7.71
C GLU A 108 -5.75 14.99 -7.41
N THR A 109 -6.58 15.02 -6.37
CA THR A 109 -7.34 13.86 -5.88
C THR A 109 -8.77 13.79 -6.40
N ALA A 110 -9.27 14.83 -7.09
CA ALA A 110 -10.67 14.94 -7.49
C ALA A 110 -11.19 13.74 -8.30
N ARG A 111 -10.37 13.20 -9.22
CA ARG A 111 -10.74 12.04 -10.05
C ARG A 111 -10.94 10.76 -9.25
N TYR A 112 -10.30 10.66 -8.09
CA TYR A 112 -10.28 9.46 -7.26
C TYR A 112 -10.83 9.72 -5.85
N GLY A 113 -11.56 10.82 -5.69
CA GLY A 113 -12.02 11.31 -4.39
C GLY A 113 -12.87 10.28 -3.66
N GLU A 114 -13.71 9.52 -4.36
CA GLU A 114 -14.53 8.47 -3.75
C GLU A 114 -13.68 7.39 -3.08
N LEU A 115 -12.64 6.89 -3.75
CA LEU A 115 -11.74 5.89 -3.20
C LEU A 115 -10.94 6.47 -2.02
N ILE A 116 -10.37 7.65 -2.20
CA ILE A 116 -9.52 8.31 -1.20
C ILE A 116 -10.32 8.68 0.06
N ASN A 117 -11.55 9.15 -0.09
CA ASN A 117 -12.39 9.64 1.02
C ASN A 117 -13.22 8.53 1.67
N SER A 118 -13.34 7.34 1.06
CA SER A 118 -14.10 6.21 1.61
C SER A 118 -13.44 5.53 2.83
N GLY A 119 -12.20 5.89 3.18
CA GLY A 119 -11.39 5.17 4.17
C GLY A 119 -10.72 3.91 3.62
N ARG A 120 -10.92 3.59 2.33
CA ARG A 120 -10.22 2.48 1.65
C ARG A 120 -8.72 2.75 1.46
N ILE A 121 -8.35 4.03 1.35
CA ILE A 121 -6.97 4.48 1.19
C ILE A 121 -6.50 5.14 2.47
N LEU A 122 -5.61 4.44 3.18
CA LEU A 122 -4.98 4.92 4.40
C LEU A 122 -3.71 5.67 4.03
N ARG A 123 -3.59 6.91 4.53
CA ARG A 123 -2.45 7.78 4.24
C ARG A 123 -1.73 8.07 5.55
N PHE A 124 -0.46 7.69 5.60
CA PHE A 124 0.42 7.95 6.73
C PHE A 124 1.48 8.96 6.36
N TYR A 125 1.81 9.84 7.29
CA TYR A 125 2.83 10.87 7.11
C TYR A 125 3.89 10.66 8.19
N LEU A 126 5.11 10.32 7.80
CA LEU A 126 6.18 9.96 8.75
C LEU A 126 6.51 11.10 9.73
N GLU A 127 6.48 12.36 9.28
CA GLU A 127 6.62 13.54 10.16
C GLU A 127 5.54 13.63 11.27
N GLU A 128 4.42 12.94 11.12
CA GLU A 128 3.28 12.99 12.06
C GLU A 128 3.19 11.75 12.95
N LEU A 129 4.00 10.72 12.68
CA LEU A 129 4.18 9.58 13.57
C LEU A 129 4.96 10.07 14.78
N ARG A 130 4.24 10.53 15.80
CA ARG A 130 4.81 10.85 17.11
C ARG A 130 5.18 9.55 17.83
N GLU A 131 6.28 9.60 18.58
CA GLU A 131 6.69 8.53 19.52
C GLU A 131 5.59 8.18 20.51
#